data_AF-A0A9D7SIX4-F1
#
_entry.id   AF-A0A9D7SIX4-F1
#
_cell.length_a   1.000
_cell.length_b   1.000
_cell.length_c   1.000
_cell.angle_alpha   90.00
_cell.angle_beta   90.00
_cell.angle_gamma   90.00
#
_symmetry.space_group_name_H-M   'P 1'
#
loop_
_entity.id
_entity.type
_entity.pdbx_description
1 polymer ?
#
loop_
_entity_poly.entity_id
_entity_poly.type
_entity_poly.pdbx_seq_one_letter_code
_entity_poly.pdbx_strand_id
1 'polypeptide(L)'
;MGSLLVLLAAGCGGGDPILGGTGGTGVASLDTIRPRVTLTQPATTNPGPTLVAPSNAAITVTFTEAMAPATLSGTSFTVTSGGPGANPAGNVTYNSGSRTATFTPLAVLAVGTTYTATISALAADLAGNQLAGNQSALPVASNYVWTFTATAPDLTAPTVILANPANLATGVAINGTVNATFSKAMDLATLSTATFTVQPTGPPLGALVLGAVAYDALTRIATFTPSSPLAPSTQYTATIAGAKDLAGNALAAGLIPNPWTFTTGTTLAPAAVALGSAGTYGIMATAAITNTGAATIINGDVSLEPGTSCGLLPVQVNGTIHINDTVSHQARTDLLVAYNFAKNLPPGTTISGGADLGALYPLGIPPGTYTSGSTMLVSTPLALDAGGNANATWIFQIGSSLTTTANVSLINGAQAKNVFWVPTLDGTVGVGTSFCGTIVSGRDVTAKTGSVINGRILAGATLAGTIALDTNTVNVPAP
;
A
#
# COMPACT_ATOMS: atom_id res chain seq x y z
N MET A 1 34.01 11.07 50.88
CA MET A 1 34.82 12.32 50.94
C MET A 1 35.14 12.66 49.49
N GLY A 2 34.38 13.47 48.75
CA GLY A 2 33.96 14.86 48.98
C GLY A 2 34.70 15.72 47.94
N SER A 3 34.16 15.82 46.72
CA SER A 3 33.52 17.02 46.11
C SER A 3 34.41 18.26 45.96
N LEU A 4 34.50 18.78 44.73
CA LEU A 4 34.83 20.18 44.48
C LEU A 4 33.94 20.74 43.36
N LEU A 5 33.09 21.69 43.74
CA LEU A 5 32.25 22.55 42.90
C LEU A 5 32.53 23.98 43.36
N VAL A 6 33.01 24.87 42.49
CA VAL A 6 32.99 26.33 42.70
C VAL A 6 33.00 27.05 41.35
N LEU A 7 31.99 27.89 41.10
CA LEU A 7 32.00 29.21 40.42
C LEU A 7 30.54 29.62 40.13
N LEU A 8 30.03 30.83 40.34
CA LEU A 8 30.45 32.08 40.95
C LEU A 8 29.14 32.85 41.23
N ALA A 9 29.05 33.61 42.32
CA ALA A 9 27.92 34.51 42.60
C ALA A 9 28.29 35.96 42.28
N ALA A 10 27.34 36.76 41.78
CA ALA A 10 27.04 38.13 42.24
C ALA A 10 25.87 38.74 41.46
N GLY A 11 24.94 39.37 42.19
CA GLY A 11 23.96 40.31 41.63
C GLY A 11 22.64 40.32 42.39
N CYS A 12 22.59 40.99 43.54
CA CYS A 12 21.38 41.25 44.32
C CYS A 12 20.62 42.49 43.79
N GLY A 13 19.31 42.50 44.02
CA GLY A 13 18.44 43.67 43.84
C GLY A 13 17.01 43.34 44.26
N GLY A 14 16.71 43.48 45.55
CA GLY A 14 15.39 43.22 46.14
C GLY A 14 14.47 44.44 46.14
N GLY A 15 13.16 44.19 46.24
CA GLY A 15 12.10 45.19 46.39
C GLY A 15 10.69 44.58 46.35
N ASP A 16 10.36 43.77 47.37
CA ASP A 16 9.05 43.54 48.03
C ASP A 16 7.73 43.24 47.27
N PRO A 17 6.77 42.55 47.93
CA PRO A 17 6.10 41.37 47.37
C PRO A 17 4.62 41.58 47.02
N ILE A 18 4.11 40.86 46.02
CA ILE A 18 2.71 40.41 45.98
C ILE A 18 2.53 39.27 44.94
N LEU A 19 1.99 38.15 45.46
CA LEU A 19 1.43 36.95 44.80
C LEU A 19 2.41 35.87 44.27
N GLY A 20 2.39 34.73 44.95
CA GLY A 20 3.23 33.56 44.73
C GLY A 20 2.91 32.77 43.46
N GLY A 21 3.98 32.34 42.77
CA GLY A 21 3.92 31.36 41.70
C GLY A 21 4.29 29.97 42.23
N THR A 22 3.33 29.06 42.22
CA THR A 22 3.55 27.63 42.45
C THR A 22 3.98 26.94 41.14
N GLY A 23 5.01 26.11 41.25
CA GLY A 23 5.25 24.90 40.47
C GLY A 23 5.03 24.95 38.95
N GLY A 24 6.11 25.17 38.20
CA GLY A 24 6.16 24.79 36.79
C GLY A 24 5.97 23.28 36.65
N THR A 25 4.82 22.86 36.13
CA THR A 25 4.59 21.55 35.52
C THR A 25 4.47 21.79 34.02
N GLY A 26 5.23 21.04 33.23
CA GLY A 26 5.21 21.15 31.77
C GLY A 26 3.80 20.89 31.26
N VAL A 27 3.19 21.91 30.66
CA VAL A 27 1.93 21.77 29.93
C VAL A 27 2.17 20.89 28.71
N ALA A 28 1.68 19.66 28.77
CA ALA A 28 1.39 18.89 27.57
C ALA A 28 0.55 19.76 26.63
N SER A 29 0.84 19.75 25.33
CA SER A 29 0.01 20.46 24.34
C SER A 29 -1.45 20.06 24.54
N LEU A 30 -2.31 21.04 24.77
CA LEU A 30 -3.74 20.80 24.98
C LEU A 30 -4.33 20.24 23.68
N ASP A 31 -4.68 18.96 23.68
CA ASP A 31 -5.42 18.35 22.59
C ASP A 31 -6.86 18.87 22.63
N THR A 32 -7.25 19.54 21.55
CA THR A 32 -8.57 20.18 21.39
C THR A 32 -9.34 19.62 20.21
N ILE A 33 -8.77 18.63 19.50
CA ILE A 33 -9.42 17.99 18.37
C ILE A 33 -10.42 16.99 18.94
N ARG A 34 -11.65 16.99 18.42
CA ARG A 34 -12.68 16.06 18.86
C ARG A 34 -12.62 14.78 18.05
N PRO A 35 -12.87 13.62 18.67
CA PRO A 35 -13.02 12.37 17.94
C PRO A 35 -14.22 12.45 17.02
N ARG A 36 -14.08 11.81 15.85
CA ARG A 36 -15.14 11.65 14.84
C ARG A 36 -15.24 10.19 14.43
N VAL A 37 -16.38 9.82 13.87
CA VAL A 37 -16.58 8.49 13.28
C VAL A 37 -16.08 8.49 11.84
N THR A 38 -15.23 7.52 11.51
CA THR A 38 -14.71 7.30 10.15
C THR A 38 -15.44 6.19 9.43
N LEU A 39 -15.91 5.17 10.16
CA LEU A 39 -16.59 4.00 9.59
C LEU A 39 -17.63 3.45 10.56
N THR A 40 -18.71 2.91 10.00
CA THR A 40 -19.72 2.12 10.74
C THR A 40 -19.96 0.78 10.06
N GLN A 41 -20.38 -0.21 10.86
CA GLN A 41 -21.01 -1.44 10.41
C GLN A 41 -22.37 -1.54 11.12
N PRO A 42 -23.48 -1.74 10.41
CA PRO A 42 -23.63 -1.64 8.96
C PRO A 42 -23.19 -0.26 8.45
N ALA A 43 -22.60 -0.22 7.26
CA ALA A 43 -22.15 1.04 6.68
C ALA A 43 -23.34 2.00 6.46
N THR A 44 -23.09 3.30 6.56
CA THR A 44 -24.09 4.35 6.33
C THR A 44 -23.54 5.39 5.37
N THR A 45 -24.42 5.95 4.53
CA THR A 45 -24.14 7.16 3.75
C THR A 45 -24.76 8.34 4.46
N ASN A 46 -23.97 9.36 4.82
CA ASN A 46 -24.50 10.60 5.38
C ASN A 46 -25.01 11.53 4.25
N PRO A 47 -26.28 12.03 4.22
CA PRO A 47 -27.40 11.77 5.14
C PRO A 47 -28.51 10.91 4.51
N GLY A 48 -28.93 9.83 5.18
CA GLY A 48 -30.18 9.11 4.87
C GLY A 48 -30.08 7.57 4.97
N PRO A 49 -31.17 6.87 5.33
CA PRO A 49 -31.19 5.40 5.51
C PRO A 49 -31.20 4.72 4.12
N THR A 50 -30.69 3.52 3.87
CA THR A 50 -30.59 2.30 4.68
C THR A 50 -29.60 1.34 4.00
N LEU A 51 -28.85 0.53 4.76
CA LEU A 51 -28.40 -0.77 4.29
C LEU A 51 -29.18 -1.84 5.07
N VAL A 52 -29.64 -2.86 4.36
CA VAL A 52 -30.05 -4.10 5.00
C VAL A 52 -28.81 -4.73 5.62
N ALA A 53 -28.93 -5.20 6.86
CA ALA A 53 -27.86 -5.89 7.55
C ALA A 53 -28.37 -7.20 8.12
N PRO A 54 -27.62 -8.29 8.00
CA PRO A 54 -27.98 -9.55 8.65
C PRO A 54 -28.28 -9.33 10.13
N SER A 55 -29.32 -9.98 10.66
CA SER A 55 -29.74 -9.80 12.05
C SER A 55 -28.70 -10.22 13.10
N ASN A 56 -27.65 -10.93 12.67
CA ASN A 56 -26.47 -11.33 13.45
C ASN A 56 -25.21 -10.53 13.11
N ALA A 57 -25.29 -9.51 12.25
CA ALA A 57 -24.14 -8.67 11.93
C ALA A 57 -23.70 -7.86 13.15
N ALA A 58 -22.39 -7.73 13.32
CA ALA A 58 -21.77 -6.86 14.32
C ALA A 58 -22.14 -5.39 14.04
N ILE A 59 -22.43 -4.66 15.10
CA ILE A 59 -22.72 -3.22 15.03
C ILE A 59 -21.49 -2.49 15.54
N THR A 60 -20.71 -1.90 14.64
CA THR A 60 -19.41 -1.31 15.00
C THR A 60 -19.27 0.13 14.55
N VAL A 61 -18.36 0.84 15.21
CA VAL A 61 -17.96 2.21 14.89
C VAL A 61 -16.46 2.37 15.06
N THR A 62 -15.78 2.95 14.05
CA THR A 62 -14.35 3.26 14.10
C THR A 62 -14.16 4.77 14.21
N PHE A 63 -13.24 5.20 15.08
CA PHE A 63 -12.99 6.61 15.37
C PHE A 63 -11.72 7.14 14.70
N THR A 64 -11.65 8.46 14.52
CA THR A 64 -10.44 9.16 14.01
C THR A 64 -9.25 9.02 14.95
N GLU A 65 -9.48 8.80 16.24
CA GLU A 65 -8.47 8.79 17.28
C GLU A 65 -8.83 7.86 18.46
N ALA A 66 -7.97 7.81 19.47
CA ALA A 66 -8.16 6.92 20.61
C ALA A 66 -9.23 7.47 21.58
N MET A 67 -10.29 6.70 21.77
CA MET A 67 -11.33 6.97 22.76
C MET A 67 -10.91 6.56 24.17
N ALA A 68 -11.39 7.28 25.19
CA ALA A 68 -11.31 6.86 26.58
C ALA A 68 -12.26 5.66 26.81
N PRO A 69 -11.74 4.44 27.12
CA PRO A 69 -12.56 3.23 27.17
C PRO A 69 -13.73 3.30 28.14
N ALA A 70 -13.57 4.00 29.28
CA ALA A 70 -14.63 4.16 30.28
C ALA A 70 -15.85 4.95 29.76
N THR A 71 -15.68 5.74 28.70
CA THR A 71 -16.77 6.53 28.10
C THR A 71 -17.54 5.75 27.02
N LEU A 72 -17.09 4.54 26.67
CA LEU A 72 -17.72 3.65 25.70
C LEU A 72 -18.38 2.47 26.43
N SER A 73 -19.68 2.58 26.67
CA SER A 73 -20.47 1.58 27.40
C SER A 73 -21.89 1.50 26.84
N GLY A 74 -22.74 0.65 27.42
CA GLY A 74 -24.15 0.52 27.03
C GLY A 74 -24.98 1.80 27.19
N THR A 75 -24.48 2.85 27.86
CA THR A 75 -25.15 4.16 27.94
C THR A 75 -24.74 5.11 26.82
N SER A 76 -23.54 4.93 26.25
CA SER A 76 -23.02 5.78 25.18
C SER A 76 -23.10 5.13 23.82
N PHE A 77 -23.19 3.81 23.70
CA PHE A 77 -23.47 3.10 22.45
C PHE A 77 -24.74 2.27 22.62
N THR A 78 -25.82 2.74 22.00
CA THR A 78 -27.16 2.15 22.11
C THR A 78 -27.73 1.78 20.75
N VAL A 79 -28.64 0.80 20.73
CA VAL A 79 -29.41 0.39 19.56
C VAL A 79 -30.88 0.36 19.95
N THR A 80 -31.74 1.07 19.22
CA THR A 80 -33.17 1.24 19.54
C THR A 80 -34.04 0.90 18.34
N SER A 81 -35.33 0.58 18.54
CA SER A 81 -36.30 0.32 17.48
C SER A 81 -37.71 0.73 17.89
N GLY A 82 -38.56 1.04 16.91
CA GLY A 82 -39.96 1.47 17.12
C GLY A 82 -41.02 0.37 17.08
N GLY A 83 -40.64 -0.92 16.95
CA GLY A 83 -41.54 -2.08 16.84
C GLY A 83 -41.36 -3.13 17.97
N PRO A 84 -41.96 -4.33 17.87
CA PRO A 84 -41.75 -5.42 18.85
C PRO A 84 -40.26 -5.77 18.98
N GLY A 85 -39.72 -5.78 20.21
CA GLY A 85 -38.26 -5.85 20.45
C GLY A 85 -37.59 -4.48 20.65
N ALA A 86 -38.32 -3.52 21.22
CA ALA A 86 -37.82 -2.19 21.55
C ALA A 86 -36.51 -2.26 22.37
N ASN A 87 -35.47 -1.62 21.85
CA ASN A 87 -34.17 -1.41 22.52
C ASN A 87 -33.46 -2.73 22.89
N PRO A 88 -32.91 -3.46 21.90
CA PRO A 88 -32.15 -4.68 22.17
C PRO A 88 -31.05 -4.42 23.21
N ALA A 89 -30.99 -5.26 24.24
CA ALA A 89 -29.86 -5.26 25.15
C ALA A 89 -28.62 -5.76 24.43
N GLY A 90 -27.46 -5.17 24.73
CA GLY A 90 -26.20 -5.56 24.12
C GLY A 90 -25.01 -5.17 24.97
N ASN A 91 -23.89 -5.86 24.73
CA ASN A 91 -22.62 -5.55 25.37
C ASN A 91 -21.80 -4.63 24.47
N VAL A 92 -21.15 -3.63 25.06
CA VAL A 92 -20.26 -2.71 24.36
C VAL A 92 -18.82 -3.03 24.72
N THR A 93 -17.98 -3.24 23.71
CA THR A 93 -16.53 -3.40 23.86
C THR A 93 -15.81 -2.36 23.02
N TYR A 94 -14.57 -2.03 23.40
CA TYR A 94 -13.72 -1.11 22.65
C TYR A 94 -12.31 -1.69 22.49
N ASN A 95 -11.84 -1.77 21.24
CA ASN A 95 -10.47 -2.15 20.90
C ASN A 95 -9.66 -0.88 20.61
N SER A 96 -8.69 -0.57 21.47
CA SER A 96 -7.85 0.63 21.35
C SER A 96 -6.86 0.57 20.17
N GLY A 97 -6.44 -0.63 19.76
CA GLY A 97 -5.53 -0.82 18.63
C GLY A 97 -6.21 -0.50 17.29
N SER A 98 -7.46 -0.93 17.11
CA SER A 98 -8.25 -0.63 15.92
C SER A 98 -9.19 0.56 16.06
N ARG A 99 -9.17 1.26 17.21
CA ARG A 99 -10.05 2.39 17.54
C ARG A 99 -11.52 2.10 17.25
N THR A 100 -11.95 0.87 17.50
CA THR A 100 -13.27 0.38 17.10
C THR A 100 -14.06 -0.04 18.33
N ALA A 101 -15.27 0.51 18.47
CA ALA A 101 -16.24 0.04 19.46
C ALA A 101 -17.27 -0.89 18.80
N THR A 102 -17.66 -1.94 19.51
CA THR A 102 -18.60 -2.96 19.03
C THR A 102 -19.74 -3.10 20.01
N PHE A 103 -20.97 -2.96 19.51
CA PHE A 103 -22.18 -3.34 20.20
C PHE A 103 -22.58 -4.75 19.75
N THR A 104 -22.61 -5.70 20.68
CA THR A 104 -23.03 -7.09 20.45
C THR A 104 -24.42 -7.29 21.06
N PRO A 105 -25.48 -7.40 20.24
CA PRO A 105 -26.81 -7.72 20.73
C PRO A 105 -26.80 -9.04 21.52
N LEU A 106 -27.47 -9.07 22.68
CA LEU A 106 -27.63 -10.30 23.47
C LEU A 106 -28.67 -11.26 22.88
N ALA A 107 -29.51 -10.77 21.97
CA ALA A 107 -30.48 -11.54 21.21
C ALA A 107 -30.40 -11.15 19.74
N VAL A 108 -30.72 -12.10 18.86
CA VAL A 108 -30.80 -11.86 17.41
C VAL A 108 -31.83 -10.78 17.13
N LEU A 109 -31.47 -9.81 16.29
CA LEU A 109 -32.36 -8.71 15.93
C LEU A 109 -33.57 -9.22 15.11
N ALA A 110 -34.73 -8.58 15.29
CA ALA A 110 -35.95 -8.96 14.61
C ALA A 110 -35.89 -8.60 13.11
N VAL A 111 -36.00 -9.60 12.24
CA VAL A 111 -35.98 -9.42 10.78
C VAL A 111 -37.09 -8.49 10.32
N GLY A 112 -36.79 -7.60 9.38
CA GLY A 112 -37.69 -6.56 8.88
C GLY A 112 -37.80 -5.33 9.79
N THR A 113 -37.13 -5.32 10.95
CA THR A 113 -37.19 -4.20 11.89
C THR A 113 -36.07 -3.20 11.60
N THR A 114 -36.42 -1.92 11.53
CA THR A 114 -35.45 -0.83 11.46
C THR A 114 -34.96 -0.48 12.86
N TYR A 115 -33.64 -0.52 13.01
CA TYR A 115 -32.93 -0.16 14.23
C TYR A 115 -32.17 1.15 14.03
N THR A 116 -32.10 1.94 15.10
CA THR A 116 -31.32 3.17 15.19
C THR A 116 -30.18 2.95 16.17
N ALA A 117 -28.94 2.96 15.66
CA ALA A 117 -27.74 2.93 16.48
C ALA A 117 -27.27 4.36 16.78
N THR A 118 -26.86 4.59 18.02
CA THR A 118 -26.45 5.91 18.50
C THR A 118 -25.16 5.80 19.31
N ILE A 119 -24.14 6.57 18.93
CA ILE A 119 -23.05 6.96 19.83
C ILE A 119 -23.36 8.32 20.43
N SER A 120 -23.40 8.39 21.75
CA SER A 120 -23.64 9.62 22.49
C SER A 120 -22.48 10.60 22.34
N ALA A 121 -22.80 11.90 22.29
CA ALA A 121 -21.83 13.00 22.37
C ALA A 121 -20.94 12.94 23.63
N LEU A 122 -21.39 12.22 24.67
CA LEU A 122 -20.61 12.06 25.91
C LEU A 122 -19.44 11.08 25.78
N ALA A 123 -19.36 10.28 24.71
CA ALA A 123 -18.16 9.51 24.41
C ALA A 123 -17.01 10.49 24.14
N ALA A 124 -15.86 10.29 24.79
CA ALA A 124 -14.74 11.22 24.73
C ALA A 124 -13.42 10.52 24.42
N ASP A 125 -12.47 11.28 23.86
CA ASP A 125 -11.09 10.84 23.71
C ASP A 125 -10.34 10.81 25.06
N LEU A 126 -9.04 10.48 25.01
CA LEU A 126 -8.17 10.45 26.19
C LEU A 126 -7.89 11.84 26.78
N ALA A 127 -8.09 12.92 26.02
CA ALA A 127 -7.96 14.30 26.46
C ALA A 127 -9.27 14.89 27.02
N GLY A 128 -10.38 14.16 26.91
CA GLY A 128 -11.70 14.56 27.38
C GLY A 128 -12.52 15.33 26.33
N ASN A 129 -12.08 15.42 25.07
CA ASN A 129 -12.90 16.03 24.03
C ASN A 129 -14.04 15.10 23.64
N GLN A 130 -15.26 15.62 23.74
CA GLN A 130 -16.49 14.92 23.41
C GLN A 130 -16.67 14.72 21.90
N LEU A 131 -17.28 13.60 21.51
CA LEU A 131 -17.55 13.18 20.13
C LEU A 131 -18.21 14.29 19.31
N ALA A 132 -17.59 14.63 18.17
CA ALA A 132 -18.21 15.42 17.12
C ALA A 132 -18.87 14.47 16.11
N GLY A 133 -20.12 14.09 16.42
CA GLY A 133 -20.93 13.19 15.59
C GLY A 133 -21.50 13.83 14.32
N ASN A 134 -22.61 13.30 13.83
CA ASN A 134 -23.25 13.73 12.58
C ASN A 134 -24.54 14.55 12.79
N GLN A 135 -24.91 14.85 14.04
CA GLN A 135 -26.15 15.56 14.36
C GLN A 135 -25.96 17.10 14.46
N SER A 136 -24.72 17.60 14.46
CA SER A 136 -24.39 19.03 14.45
C SER A 136 -23.25 19.32 13.49
N ALA A 137 -23.12 20.59 13.06
CA ALA A 137 -22.00 21.03 12.25
C ALA A 137 -20.68 20.92 13.03
N LEU A 138 -19.62 20.47 12.36
CA LEU A 138 -18.29 20.40 12.95
C LEU A 138 -17.81 21.81 13.37
N PRO A 139 -17.10 21.94 14.50
CA PRO A 139 -16.63 20.90 15.41
C PRO A 139 -17.54 20.68 16.64
N VAL A 140 -18.84 20.97 16.56
CA VAL A 140 -19.73 20.90 17.74
C VAL A 140 -19.92 19.45 18.21
N ALA A 141 -19.87 19.24 19.53
CA ALA A 141 -20.19 17.95 20.13
C ALA A 141 -21.61 17.52 19.76
N SER A 142 -21.77 16.30 19.27
CA SER A 142 -23.08 15.78 18.89
C SER A 142 -23.08 14.27 18.82
N ASN A 143 -24.26 13.66 18.92
CA ASN A 143 -24.39 12.23 18.76
C ASN A 143 -24.00 11.82 17.33
N TYR A 144 -23.52 10.59 17.18
CA TYR A 144 -23.44 9.95 15.87
C TYR A 144 -24.59 8.94 15.75
N VAL A 145 -25.49 9.17 14.80
CA VAL A 145 -26.72 8.39 14.64
C VAL A 145 -26.77 7.79 13.25
N TRP A 146 -27.08 6.49 13.17
CA TRP A 146 -27.37 5.82 11.91
C TRP A 146 -28.48 4.78 12.09
N THR A 147 -29.10 4.37 10.98
CA THR A 147 -30.17 3.38 10.99
C THR A 147 -29.89 2.26 10.01
N PHE A 148 -30.39 1.07 10.31
CA PHE A 148 -30.30 -0.11 9.44
C PHE A 148 -31.54 -0.98 9.61
N THR A 149 -31.90 -1.76 8.58
CA THR A 149 -33.01 -2.72 8.68
C THR A 149 -32.45 -4.12 8.76
N ALA A 150 -32.82 -4.86 9.80
CA ALA A 150 -32.35 -6.22 9.99
C ALA A 150 -32.94 -7.15 8.92
N THR A 151 -32.11 -7.93 8.24
CA THR A 151 -32.52 -9.02 7.35
C THR A 151 -32.28 -10.37 7.99
N ALA A 152 -32.62 -11.44 7.28
CA ALA A 152 -32.30 -12.80 7.70
C ALA A 152 -30.82 -12.93 8.11
N PRO A 153 -30.50 -13.74 9.12
CA PRO A 153 -29.13 -13.91 9.56
C PRO A 153 -28.27 -14.43 8.41
N ASP A 154 -27.05 -13.93 8.33
CA ASP A 154 -26.05 -14.44 7.39
C ASP A 154 -25.41 -15.66 8.03
N LEU A 155 -25.65 -16.81 7.42
CA LEU A 155 -25.12 -18.12 7.83
C LEU A 155 -24.06 -18.64 6.84
N THR A 156 -23.71 -17.85 5.82
CA THR A 156 -22.70 -18.25 4.86
C THR A 156 -21.32 -18.08 5.51
N ALA A 157 -20.44 -19.07 5.40
CA ALA A 157 -19.09 -18.91 5.94
C ALA A 157 -18.20 -18.09 4.99
N PRO A 158 -17.29 -17.25 5.48
CA PRO A 158 -16.25 -16.67 4.64
C PRO A 158 -15.27 -17.76 4.19
N THR A 159 -14.60 -17.53 3.06
CA THR A 159 -13.58 -18.42 2.49
C THR A 159 -12.39 -17.59 1.99
N VAL A 160 -11.20 -18.18 1.94
CA VAL A 160 -10.06 -17.58 1.25
C VAL A 160 -10.23 -17.80 -0.26
N ILE A 161 -10.24 -16.71 -1.03
CA ILE A 161 -10.40 -16.73 -2.50
C ILE A 161 -9.08 -16.53 -3.24
N LEU A 162 -8.08 -15.94 -2.57
CA LEU A 162 -6.73 -15.75 -3.10
C LEU A 162 -5.72 -15.73 -1.96
N ALA A 163 -4.58 -16.38 -2.14
CA ALA A 163 -3.42 -16.28 -1.26
C ALA A 163 -2.20 -15.79 -2.03
N ASN A 164 -1.38 -14.97 -1.38
CA ASN A 164 -0.08 -14.54 -1.89
C ASN A 164 0.96 -14.66 -0.75
N PRO A 165 2.02 -15.47 -0.85
CA PRO A 165 2.33 -16.34 -1.97
C PRO A 165 1.22 -17.35 -2.25
N ALA A 166 1.05 -17.71 -3.52
CA ALA A 166 0.10 -18.73 -3.93
C ALA A 166 0.46 -20.08 -3.28
N ASN A 167 -0.53 -20.95 -3.11
CA ASN A 167 -0.28 -22.29 -2.59
C ASN A 167 0.74 -23.03 -3.47
N LEU A 168 1.74 -23.64 -2.85
CA LEU A 168 2.89 -24.31 -3.47
C LEU A 168 3.84 -23.39 -4.26
N ALA A 169 3.73 -22.07 -4.13
CA ALA A 169 4.67 -21.15 -4.77
C ALA A 169 6.11 -21.41 -4.29
N THR A 170 7.07 -21.38 -5.20
CA THR A 170 8.50 -21.54 -4.91
C THR A 170 9.27 -20.27 -5.26
N GLY A 171 10.45 -20.07 -4.67
CA GLY A 171 11.28 -18.91 -4.96
C GLY A 171 10.72 -17.59 -4.40
N VAL A 172 9.86 -17.68 -3.39
CA VAL A 172 9.26 -16.50 -2.74
C VAL A 172 10.35 -15.67 -2.07
N ALA A 173 10.32 -14.36 -2.28
CA ALA A 173 11.24 -13.43 -1.62
C ALA A 173 11.20 -13.55 -0.09
N ILE A 174 12.37 -13.56 0.55
CA ILE A 174 12.47 -13.80 1.99
C ILE A 174 11.91 -12.65 2.85
N ASN A 175 11.78 -11.43 2.31
CA ASN A 175 11.16 -10.27 2.97
C ASN A 175 9.73 -10.00 2.47
N GLY A 176 9.11 -10.94 1.73
CA GLY A 176 7.75 -10.80 1.24
C GLY A 176 6.71 -10.88 2.38
N THR A 177 5.56 -10.24 2.18
CA THR A 177 4.37 -10.43 3.03
C THR A 177 3.61 -11.69 2.64
N VAL A 178 2.80 -12.20 3.56
CA VAL A 178 1.84 -13.29 3.31
C VAL A 178 0.42 -12.74 3.42
N ASN A 179 -0.35 -12.79 2.35
CA ASN A 179 -1.66 -12.19 2.20
C ASN A 179 -2.74 -13.26 1.96
N ALA A 180 -3.95 -13.00 2.48
CA ALA A 180 -5.16 -13.75 2.19
C ALA A 180 -6.30 -12.78 1.84
N THR A 181 -6.93 -12.99 0.69
CA THR A 181 -8.15 -12.27 0.27
C THR A 181 -9.36 -13.12 0.60
N PHE A 182 -10.36 -12.53 1.26
CA PHE A 182 -11.58 -13.23 1.67
C PHE A 182 -12.76 -12.97 0.73
N SER A 183 -13.68 -13.92 0.64
CA SER A 183 -14.91 -13.81 -0.16
C SER A 183 -15.84 -12.67 0.31
N LYS A 184 -15.74 -12.27 1.58
CA LYS A 184 -16.52 -11.20 2.19
C LYS A 184 -15.77 -10.54 3.34
N ALA A 185 -16.36 -9.49 3.91
CA ALA A 185 -15.74 -8.72 4.98
C ALA A 185 -15.57 -9.56 6.25
N MET A 186 -14.36 -9.54 6.81
CA MET A 186 -14.00 -10.22 8.05
C MET A 186 -14.11 -9.30 9.27
N ASP A 187 -14.34 -9.90 10.44
CA ASP A 187 -14.22 -9.20 11.72
C ASP A 187 -12.74 -9.02 12.08
N LEU A 188 -12.29 -7.77 12.05
CA LEU A 188 -10.91 -7.38 12.34
C LEU A 188 -10.48 -7.77 13.76
N ALA A 189 -11.40 -7.83 14.73
CA ALA A 189 -11.07 -8.27 16.08
C ALA A 189 -10.66 -9.76 16.15
N THR A 190 -11.03 -10.56 15.14
CA THR A 190 -10.66 -11.98 15.03
C THR A 190 -9.44 -12.21 14.14
N LEU A 191 -8.86 -11.18 13.55
CA LEU A 191 -7.66 -11.24 12.70
C LEU A 191 -6.46 -10.65 13.44
N SER A 192 -5.60 -11.51 13.95
CA SER A 192 -4.38 -11.16 14.68
C SER A 192 -3.28 -12.18 14.42
N THR A 193 -2.10 -11.98 15.00
CA THR A 193 -1.00 -12.95 14.94
C THR A 193 -1.30 -14.27 15.65
N ALA A 194 -2.38 -14.35 16.44
CA ALA A 194 -2.87 -15.60 17.02
C ALA A 194 -3.74 -16.41 16.03
N THR A 195 -4.38 -15.73 15.07
CA THR A 195 -5.32 -16.36 14.14
C THR A 195 -4.80 -16.45 12.72
N PHE A 196 -3.87 -15.60 12.30
CA PHE A 196 -3.13 -15.73 11.04
C PHE A 196 -1.64 -15.94 11.34
N THR A 197 -1.19 -17.19 11.18
CA THR A 197 0.15 -17.64 11.54
C THR A 197 0.95 -18.10 10.33
N VAL A 198 2.27 -17.99 10.42
CA VAL A 198 3.24 -18.51 9.45
C VAL A 198 4.33 -19.29 10.20
N GLN A 199 4.62 -20.52 9.78
CA GLN A 199 5.57 -21.43 10.44
C GLN A 199 6.38 -22.22 9.41
N PRO A 200 7.66 -22.55 9.66
CA PRO A 200 8.37 -23.54 8.85
C PRO A 200 7.60 -24.88 8.83
N THR A 201 7.47 -25.48 7.65
CA THR A 201 6.76 -26.74 7.45
C THR A 201 7.59 -27.90 8.01
N GLY A 202 6.94 -28.85 8.68
CA GLY A 202 7.57 -30.07 9.17
C GLY A 202 6.63 -30.89 10.06
N PRO A 203 6.96 -32.15 10.37
CA PRO A 203 6.36 -32.90 11.47
C PRO A 203 7.29 -32.89 12.71
N PRO A 204 7.01 -32.11 13.77
CA PRO A 204 5.95 -31.09 13.90
C PRO A 204 6.31 -29.78 13.18
N LEU A 205 5.34 -28.86 13.08
CA LEU A 205 5.59 -27.51 12.57
C LEU A 205 6.66 -26.80 13.41
N GLY A 206 7.44 -25.94 12.76
CA GLY A 206 8.43 -25.11 13.44
C GLY A 206 7.81 -24.02 14.32
N ALA A 207 8.67 -23.21 14.95
CA ALA A 207 8.23 -22.06 15.73
C ALA A 207 7.48 -21.02 14.87
N LEU A 208 6.54 -20.29 15.49
CA LEU A 208 5.85 -19.17 14.85
C LEU A 208 6.84 -18.11 14.39
N VAL A 209 6.72 -17.69 13.13
CA VAL A 209 7.38 -16.49 12.62
C VAL A 209 6.77 -15.29 13.33
N LEU A 210 7.63 -14.42 13.89
CA LEU A 210 7.18 -13.15 14.46
C LEU A 210 6.82 -12.17 13.34
N GLY A 211 5.76 -11.41 13.55
CA GLY A 211 5.26 -10.46 12.57
C GLY A 211 4.07 -9.67 13.08
N ALA A 212 3.45 -8.92 12.17
CA ALA A 212 2.22 -8.18 12.41
C ALA A 212 1.14 -8.62 11.41
N VAL A 213 -0.13 -8.56 11.84
CA VAL A 213 -1.29 -8.80 10.98
C VAL A 213 -2.07 -7.51 10.83
N ALA A 214 -2.32 -7.10 9.60
CA ALA A 214 -3.21 -6.00 9.26
C ALA A 214 -4.34 -6.51 8.35
N TYR A 215 -5.51 -5.88 8.40
CA TYR A 215 -6.64 -6.19 7.53
C TYR A 215 -7.21 -4.92 6.91
N ASP A 216 -7.31 -4.89 5.59
CA ASP A 216 -7.98 -3.85 4.84
C ASP A 216 -9.41 -4.28 4.52
N ALA A 217 -10.39 -3.60 5.11
CA ALA A 217 -11.80 -3.94 4.96
C ALA A 217 -12.37 -3.64 3.57
N LEU A 218 -11.77 -2.70 2.82
CA LEU A 218 -12.23 -2.34 1.47
C LEU A 218 -11.80 -3.40 0.46
N THR A 219 -10.53 -3.80 0.51
CA THR A 219 -9.97 -4.82 -0.38
C THR A 219 -10.18 -6.25 0.13
N ARG A 220 -10.59 -6.41 1.39
CA ARG A 220 -10.80 -7.69 2.10
C ARG A 220 -9.52 -8.53 2.19
N ILE A 221 -8.38 -7.87 2.34
CA ILE A 221 -7.06 -8.50 2.38
C ILE A 221 -6.52 -8.47 3.82
N ALA A 222 -6.25 -9.64 4.39
CA ALA A 222 -5.38 -9.75 5.56
C ALA A 222 -3.93 -9.92 5.11
N THR A 223 -3.01 -9.22 5.76
CA THR A 223 -1.59 -9.18 5.46
C THR A 223 -0.80 -9.50 6.71
N PHE A 224 -0.06 -10.60 6.69
CA PHE A 224 0.97 -10.95 7.64
C PHE A 224 2.32 -10.41 7.14
N THR A 225 2.95 -9.54 7.92
CA THR A 225 4.27 -8.96 7.63
C THR A 225 5.29 -9.54 8.63
N PRO A 226 6.23 -10.40 8.18
CA PRO A 226 7.31 -10.89 9.04
C PRO A 226 8.14 -9.73 9.62
N SER A 227 8.50 -9.80 10.91
CA SER A 227 9.34 -8.78 11.56
C SER A 227 10.82 -8.90 11.18
N SER A 228 11.20 -10.00 10.52
CA SER A 228 12.53 -10.25 9.97
C SER A 228 12.40 -11.11 8.72
N PRO A 229 13.37 -11.06 7.79
CA PRO A 229 13.36 -11.93 6.62
C PRO A 229 13.21 -13.40 7.02
N LEU A 230 12.34 -14.11 6.31
CA LEU A 230 12.16 -15.55 6.40
C LEU A 230 13.47 -16.28 6.06
N ALA A 231 13.62 -17.50 6.56
CA ALA A 231 14.78 -18.32 6.22
C ALA A 231 14.77 -18.65 4.72
N PRO A 232 15.94 -18.62 4.05
CA PRO A 232 16.02 -18.95 2.63
C PRO A 232 15.76 -20.44 2.38
N SER A 233 15.29 -20.79 1.18
CA SER A 233 15.05 -22.17 0.74
C SER A 233 14.22 -23.01 1.72
N THR A 234 13.29 -22.39 2.44
CA THR A 234 12.50 -23.01 3.49
C THR A 234 11.03 -23.02 3.10
N GLN A 235 10.39 -24.18 3.25
CA GLN A 235 8.94 -24.29 3.08
C GLN A 235 8.24 -23.78 4.33
N TYR A 236 7.26 -22.90 4.15
CA TYR A 236 6.43 -22.33 5.19
C TYR A 236 4.97 -22.74 4.98
N THR A 237 4.28 -22.96 6.10
CA THR A 237 2.83 -23.17 6.19
C THR A 237 2.20 -21.90 6.74
N ALA A 238 1.26 -21.33 6.01
CA ALA A 238 0.41 -20.25 6.46
C ALA A 238 -0.97 -20.79 6.84
N THR A 239 -1.47 -20.39 8.01
CA THR A 239 -2.72 -20.88 8.58
C THR A 239 -3.58 -19.72 9.03
N ILE A 240 -4.88 -19.76 8.72
CA ILE A 240 -5.88 -18.85 9.29
C ILE A 240 -6.88 -19.66 10.12
N ALA A 241 -6.81 -19.58 11.45
CA ALA A 241 -7.67 -20.34 12.35
C ALA A 241 -8.39 -19.40 13.33
N GLY A 242 -9.68 -19.64 13.58
CA GLY A 242 -10.48 -18.85 14.51
C GLY A 242 -10.97 -17.49 13.99
N ALA A 243 -10.63 -17.12 12.74
CA ALA A 243 -11.16 -15.92 12.08
C ALA A 243 -12.66 -16.08 11.75
N LYS A 244 -13.41 -14.98 11.90
CA LYS A 244 -14.86 -14.92 11.63
C LYS A 244 -15.21 -13.74 10.73
N ASP A 245 -16.32 -13.85 10.03
CA ASP A 245 -16.93 -12.69 9.39
C ASP A 245 -17.64 -11.79 10.41
N LEU A 246 -18.17 -10.67 9.93
CA LEU A 246 -18.93 -9.72 10.73
C LEU A 246 -20.26 -10.28 11.26
N ALA A 247 -20.76 -11.39 10.70
CA ALA A 247 -21.97 -12.08 11.15
C ALA A 247 -21.66 -13.22 12.13
N GLY A 248 -20.38 -13.40 12.50
CA GLY A 248 -19.91 -14.42 13.43
C GLY A 248 -19.67 -15.80 12.83
N ASN A 249 -19.80 -15.97 11.50
CA ASN A 249 -19.53 -17.24 10.83
C ASN A 249 -18.03 -17.51 10.78
N ALA A 250 -17.62 -18.71 11.19
CA ALA A 250 -16.23 -19.12 11.14
C ALA A 250 -15.74 -19.33 9.70
N LEU A 251 -14.47 -19.02 9.45
CA LEU A 251 -13.81 -19.31 8.17
C LEU A 251 -13.96 -20.80 7.80
N ALA A 252 -14.53 -21.05 6.63
CA ALA A 252 -14.69 -22.39 6.08
C ALA A 252 -13.64 -22.68 5.00
N ALA A 253 -13.53 -23.95 4.63
CA ALA A 253 -12.72 -24.38 3.49
C ALA A 253 -13.25 -23.73 2.20
N GLY A 254 -12.33 -23.23 1.38
CA GLY A 254 -12.62 -22.55 0.11
C GLY A 254 -11.81 -23.11 -1.05
N LEU A 255 -11.72 -22.32 -2.12
CA LEU A 255 -10.91 -22.62 -3.30
C LEU A 255 -9.41 -22.71 -2.95
N ILE A 256 -8.94 -21.80 -2.11
CA ILE A 256 -7.56 -21.83 -1.61
C ILE A 256 -7.53 -22.69 -0.34
N PRO A 257 -6.60 -23.66 -0.23
CA PRO A 257 -6.49 -24.48 0.96
C PRO A 257 -6.09 -23.63 2.17
N ASN A 258 -6.59 -24.01 3.34
CA ASN A 258 -6.20 -23.43 4.61
C ASN A 258 -5.98 -24.59 5.60
N PRO A 259 -4.74 -24.89 5.99
CA PRO A 259 -3.52 -24.13 5.66
C PRO A 259 -3.07 -24.25 4.19
N TRP A 260 -2.26 -23.30 3.73
CA TRP A 260 -1.53 -23.39 2.46
C TRP A 260 -0.02 -23.31 2.70
N THR A 261 0.77 -23.74 1.72
CA THR A 261 2.24 -23.72 1.82
C THR A 261 2.89 -22.90 0.72
N PHE A 262 4.12 -22.43 0.96
CA PHE A 262 4.99 -21.80 -0.02
C PHE A 262 6.46 -22.03 0.36
N THR A 263 7.37 -21.92 -0.58
CA THR A 263 8.81 -22.11 -0.38
C THR A 263 9.57 -20.83 -0.73
N THR A 264 10.33 -20.31 0.23
CA THR A 264 11.19 -19.15 0.02
C THR A 264 12.34 -19.47 -0.92
N GLY A 265 12.77 -18.47 -1.69
CA GLY A 265 14.03 -18.49 -2.42
C GLY A 265 15.18 -18.02 -1.54
N THR A 266 16.18 -17.40 -2.17
CA THR A 266 17.36 -16.82 -1.50
C THR A 266 17.43 -15.31 -1.61
N THR A 267 16.48 -14.68 -2.31
CA THR A 267 16.52 -13.26 -2.69
C THR A 267 15.55 -12.42 -1.87
N LEU A 268 15.87 -11.13 -1.74
CA LEU A 268 14.96 -10.11 -1.25
C LEU A 268 14.10 -9.59 -2.42
N ALA A 269 12.81 -9.41 -2.18
CA ALA A 269 11.94 -8.60 -3.01
C ALA A 269 12.49 -7.17 -2.99
N PRO A 270 12.65 -6.54 -4.16
CA PRO A 270 13.11 -5.17 -4.23
C PRO A 270 12.09 -4.24 -3.57
N ALA A 271 12.59 -3.23 -2.86
CA ALA A 271 11.73 -2.15 -2.41
C ALA A 271 11.14 -1.41 -3.63
N ALA A 272 9.88 -0.99 -3.54
CA ALA A 272 9.23 -0.24 -4.61
C ALA A 272 10.01 1.06 -4.90
N VAL A 273 10.24 1.36 -6.18
CA VAL A 273 10.88 2.61 -6.60
C VAL A 273 9.80 3.69 -6.66
N ALA A 274 9.81 4.61 -5.70
CA ALA A 274 8.91 5.76 -5.72
C ALA A 274 9.35 6.75 -6.79
N LEU A 275 8.54 6.90 -7.85
CA LEU A 275 8.80 7.86 -8.92
C LEU A 275 8.40 9.30 -8.56
N GLY A 276 7.67 9.52 -7.45
CA GLY A 276 7.14 10.84 -7.10
C GLY A 276 6.29 11.42 -8.24
N SER A 277 6.46 12.71 -8.51
CA SER A 277 5.80 13.40 -9.63
C SER A 277 6.27 12.92 -11.01
N ALA A 278 7.43 12.28 -11.13
CA ALA A 278 7.86 11.66 -12.40
C ALA A 278 6.96 10.47 -12.79
N GLY A 279 6.16 9.93 -11.86
CA GLY A 279 5.28 8.79 -12.09
C GLY A 279 4.11 9.04 -13.06
N THR A 280 3.74 10.30 -13.34
CA THR A 280 2.62 10.61 -14.27
C THR A 280 3.07 10.70 -15.73
N TYR A 281 4.37 10.82 -15.97
CA TYR A 281 4.93 11.04 -17.29
C TYR A 281 5.09 9.73 -18.09
N GLY A 282 4.69 9.77 -19.36
CA GLY A 282 5.05 8.75 -20.34
C GLY A 282 6.51 8.86 -20.72
N ILE A 283 6.99 10.07 -20.98
CA ILE A 283 8.39 10.32 -21.24
C ILE A 283 8.90 11.58 -20.51
N MET A 284 10.16 11.55 -20.10
CA MET A 284 10.87 12.70 -19.54
C MET A 284 12.29 12.74 -20.08
N ALA A 285 12.75 13.89 -20.59
CA ALA A 285 14.12 14.09 -21.05
C ALA A 285 14.74 15.31 -20.40
N THR A 286 16.07 15.35 -20.32
CA THR A 286 16.78 16.52 -19.76
C THR A 286 17.57 17.33 -20.78
N ALA A 287 17.82 16.78 -21.98
CA ALA A 287 18.55 17.47 -23.06
C ALA A 287 17.64 17.86 -24.23
N ALA A 288 16.99 16.88 -24.85
CA ALA A 288 16.13 17.06 -26.01
C ALA A 288 15.17 15.87 -26.17
N ILE A 289 14.08 16.10 -26.89
CA ILE A 289 13.22 15.03 -27.41
C ILE A 289 13.25 15.16 -28.93
N THR A 290 13.64 14.11 -29.64
CA THR A 290 13.56 14.03 -31.10
C THR A 290 12.51 13.00 -31.49
N ASN A 291 11.69 13.33 -32.49
CA ASN A 291 10.71 12.41 -33.06
C ASN A 291 10.74 12.50 -34.57
N THR A 292 10.97 11.38 -35.27
CA THR A 292 10.95 11.32 -36.73
C THR A 292 9.68 10.69 -37.30
N GLY A 293 8.88 10.03 -36.46
CA GLY A 293 7.68 9.32 -36.89
C GLY A 293 6.38 10.08 -36.60
N ALA A 294 5.58 10.32 -37.64
CA ALA A 294 4.30 11.03 -37.49
C ALA A 294 3.27 10.25 -36.64
N ALA A 295 3.34 8.91 -36.64
CA ALA A 295 2.44 8.04 -35.90
C ALA A 295 2.92 7.74 -34.46
N THR A 296 3.87 8.51 -33.92
CA THR A 296 4.22 8.43 -32.50
C THR A 296 3.05 8.88 -31.62
N ILE A 297 2.74 8.12 -30.57
CA ILE A 297 1.68 8.40 -29.59
C ILE A 297 2.24 8.21 -28.17
N ILE A 298 2.11 9.24 -27.34
CA ILE A 298 2.43 9.19 -25.92
C ILE A 298 1.12 9.24 -25.12
N ASN A 299 0.73 8.13 -24.51
CA ASN A 299 -0.41 8.03 -23.61
C ASN A 299 0.03 8.35 -22.18
N GLY A 300 0.30 9.63 -21.93
CA GLY A 300 0.78 10.19 -20.66
C GLY A 300 1.40 11.57 -20.85
N ASP A 301 1.80 12.20 -19.74
CA ASP A 301 2.45 13.52 -19.79
C ASP A 301 3.87 13.44 -20.36
N VAL A 302 4.39 14.55 -20.86
CA VAL A 302 5.74 14.71 -21.41
C VAL A 302 6.49 15.78 -20.63
N SER A 303 7.72 15.50 -20.18
CA SER A 303 8.60 16.50 -19.56
C SER A 303 9.87 16.73 -20.37
N LEU A 304 10.28 17.98 -20.51
CA LEU A 304 11.60 18.36 -20.99
C LEU A 304 12.21 19.47 -20.13
N GLU A 305 13.27 19.16 -19.38
CA GLU A 305 13.98 20.13 -18.55
C GLU A 305 15.40 19.67 -18.18
N PRO A 306 16.45 20.51 -18.30
CA PRO A 306 16.44 21.93 -18.72
C PRO A 306 16.42 22.16 -20.24
N GLY A 307 16.36 21.09 -21.03
CA GLY A 307 16.28 21.17 -22.49
C GLY A 307 15.12 22.03 -23.00
N THR A 308 15.22 22.49 -24.24
CA THR A 308 14.17 23.28 -24.91
C THR A 308 13.78 22.74 -26.27
N SER A 309 14.54 21.77 -26.81
CA SER A 309 14.25 21.15 -28.10
C SER A 309 13.30 19.97 -27.94
N CYS A 310 12.03 20.18 -28.25
CA CYS A 310 10.99 19.14 -28.25
C CYS A 310 10.47 18.93 -29.67
N GLY A 311 10.73 17.75 -30.23
CA GLY A 311 10.29 17.33 -31.57
C GLY A 311 8.90 16.69 -31.61
N LEU A 312 8.19 16.58 -30.49
CA LEU A 312 6.82 16.07 -30.46
C LEU A 312 5.82 17.17 -30.80
N LEU A 313 4.78 16.80 -31.55
CA LEU A 313 3.62 17.65 -31.77
C LEU A 313 2.56 17.40 -30.68
N PRO A 314 1.77 18.40 -30.27
CA PRO A 314 0.71 18.21 -29.27
C PRO A 314 -0.28 17.10 -29.61
N VAL A 315 -0.59 16.89 -30.89
CA VAL A 315 -1.50 15.81 -31.35
C VAL A 315 -0.97 14.40 -31.09
N GLN A 316 0.34 14.26 -30.84
CA GLN A 316 1.00 12.98 -30.55
C GLN A 316 0.98 12.66 -29.04
N VAL A 317 0.41 13.54 -28.21
CA VAL A 317 0.46 13.41 -26.75
C VAL A 317 -0.96 13.42 -26.19
N ASN A 318 -1.38 12.28 -25.63
CA ASN A 318 -2.63 12.14 -24.87
C ASN A 318 -2.35 12.46 -23.40
N GLY A 319 -1.94 13.70 -23.15
CA GLY A 319 -1.47 14.23 -21.87
C GLY A 319 -1.02 15.68 -22.04
N THR A 320 -0.27 16.20 -21.07
CA THR A 320 0.27 17.57 -21.12
C THR A 320 1.77 17.56 -21.39
N ILE A 321 2.22 18.51 -22.22
CA ILE A 321 3.65 18.75 -22.45
C ILE A 321 4.12 19.85 -21.49
N HIS A 322 5.03 19.51 -20.60
CA HIS A 322 5.66 20.40 -19.61
C HIS A 322 7.12 20.68 -20.02
N ILE A 323 7.45 21.95 -20.27
CA ILE A 323 8.80 22.37 -20.66
C ILE A 323 9.24 23.53 -19.76
N ASN A 324 10.27 23.29 -18.94
CA ASN A 324 10.86 24.27 -18.03
C ASN A 324 9.82 25.03 -17.17
N ASP A 325 8.80 24.33 -16.68
CA ASP A 325 7.80 24.85 -15.75
C ASP A 325 8.01 24.27 -14.34
N THR A 326 7.17 24.70 -13.39
CA THR A 326 7.29 24.24 -12.00
C THR A 326 7.06 22.73 -11.85
N VAL A 327 6.21 22.13 -12.68
CA VAL A 327 5.88 20.70 -12.62
C VAL A 327 7.02 19.87 -13.22
N SER A 328 7.61 20.29 -14.35
CA SER A 328 8.79 19.65 -14.92
C SER A 328 10.00 19.72 -13.97
N HIS A 329 10.12 20.81 -13.21
CA HIS A 329 11.24 20.99 -12.27
C HIS A 329 11.18 20.03 -11.08
N GLN A 330 9.98 19.86 -10.52
CA GLN A 330 9.75 18.88 -9.46
C GLN A 330 9.93 17.46 -10.00
N ALA A 331 9.41 17.17 -11.19
CA ALA A 331 9.55 15.85 -11.80
C ALA A 331 11.02 15.49 -12.06
N ARG A 332 11.85 16.43 -12.53
CA ARG A 332 13.29 16.22 -12.72
C ARG A 332 14.00 15.92 -11.39
N THR A 333 13.60 16.59 -10.32
CA THR A 333 14.12 16.32 -8.97
C THR A 333 13.76 14.92 -8.50
N ASP A 334 12.49 14.52 -8.67
CA ASP A 334 12.01 13.19 -8.28
C ASP A 334 12.62 12.09 -9.14
N LEU A 335 12.90 12.34 -10.44
CA LEU A 335 13.63 11.44 -11.33
C LEU A 335 15.02 11.12 -10.77
N LEU A 336 15.79 12.13 -10.36
CA LEU A 336 17.12 11.93 -9.78
C LEU A 336 17.04 11.12 -8.47
N VAL A 337 16.03 11.39 -7.62
CA VAL A 337 15.80 10.64 -6.38
C VAL A 337 15.48 9.18 -6.69
N ALA A 338 14.53 8.92 -7.59
CA ALA A 338 14.13 7.58 -7.98
C ALA A 338 15.28 6.77 -8.60
N TYR A 339 16.07 7.40 -9.48
CA TYR A 339 17.24 6.78 -10.09
C TYR A 339 18.30 6.43 -9.04
N ASN A 340 18.65 7.37 -8.16
CA ASN A 340 19.65 7.13 -7.11
C ASN A 340 19.17 6.06 -6.12
N PHE A 341 17.88 6.05 -5.77
CA PHE A 341 17.31 5.00 -4.95
C PHE A 341 17.47 3.63 -5.62
N ALA A 342 16.96 3.47 -6.85
CA ALA A 342 16.96 2.19 -7.55
C ALA A 342 18.39 1.68 -7.82
N LYS A 343 19.32 2.58 -8.18
CA LYS A 343 20.73 2.27 -8.42
C LYS A 343 21.48 1.82 -7.16
N ASN A 344 21.14 2.37 -6.00
CA ASN A 344 21.83 2.09 -4.74
C ASN A 344 21.14 1.04 -3.86
N LEU A 345 20.06 0.42 -4.34
CA LEU A 345 19.53 -0.78 -3.68
C LEU A 345 20.63 -1.85 -3.58
N PRO A 346 20.62 -2.67 -2.50
CA PRO A 346 21.56 -3.78 -2.39
C PRO A 346 21.57 -4.63 -3.68
N PRO A 347 22.75 -5.00 -4.20
CA PRO A 347 22.85 -5.77 -5.43
C PRO A 347 22.12 -7.11 -5.24
N GLY A 348 21.40 -7.52 -6.28
CA GLY A 348 20.68 -8.78 -6.29
C GLY A 348 21.41 -9.87 -7.07
N THR A 349 20.67 -10.63 -7.88
CA THR A 349 21.25 -11.68 -8.71
C THR A 349 22.20 -11.09 -9.75
N THR A 350 23.46 -11.50 -9.73
CA THR A 350 24.48 -11.04 -10.68
C THR A 350 24.20 -11.59 -12.07
N ILE A 351 24.15 -10.69 -13.05
CA ILE A 351 24.06 -10.98 -14.48
C ILE A 351 25.40 -10.66 -15.15
N SER A 352 26.02 -11.66 -15.78
CA SER A 352 27.27 -11.50 -16.52
C SER A 352 27.12 -10.41 -17.59
N GLY A 353 28.16 -9.59 -17.76
CA GLY A 353 28.14 -8.49 -18.73
C GLY A 353 27.88 -8.97 -20.16
N GLY A 354 26.95 -8.32 -20.86
CA GLY A 354 26.54 -8.70 -22.21
C GLY A 354 25.66 -9.95 -22.28
N ALA A 355 25.25 -10.53 -21.16
CA ALA A 355 24.34 -11.66 -21.17
C ALA A 355 22.93 -11.23 -21.61
N ASP A 356 22.26 -12.14 -22.32
CA ASP A 356 20.88 -12.01 -22.75
C ASP A 356 19.94 -12.61 -21.69
N LEU A 357 19.11 -11.77 -21.08
CA LEU A 357 18.18 -12.18 -20.03
C LEU A 357 17.20 -13.24 -20.51
N GLY A 358 16.68 -13.13 -21.74
CA GLY A 358 15.72 -14.10 -22.27
C GLY A 358 16.34 -15.50 -22.42
N ALA A 359 17.62 -15.55 -22.80
CA ALA A 359 18.37 -16.81 -22.91
C ALA A 359 18.71 -17.41 -21.53
N LEU A 360 18.98 -16.56 -20.52
CA LEU A 360 19.25 -17.01 -19.15
C LEU A 360 18.00 -17.51 -18.42
N TYR A 361 16.82 -16.94 -18.75
CA TYR A 361 15.55 -17.24 -18.08
C TYR A 361 14.47 -17.67 -19.09
N PRO A 362 14.65 -18.84 -19.75
CA PRO A 362 13.75 -19.28 -20.82
C PRO A 362 12.32 -19.60 -20.34
N LEU A 363 12.12 -19.82 -19.04
CA LEU A 363 10.81 -20.06 -18.43
C LEU A 363 10.19 -18.81 -17.78
N GLY A 364 10.90 -17.68 -17.86
CA GLY A 364 10.54 -16.45 -17.16
C GLY A 364 11.45 -16.17 -15.97
N ILE A 365 11.67 -14.88 -15.73
CA ILE A 365 12.52 -14.38 -14.66
C ILE A 365 11.64 -14.02 -13.44
N PRO A 366 11.93 -14.58 -12.25
CA PRO A 366 11.15 -14.29 -11.05
C PRO A 366 11.37 -12.85 -10.55
N PRO A 367 10.54 -12.35 -9.62
CA PRO A 367 10.70 -11.01 -9.07
C PRO A 367 12.03 -10.88 -8.31
N GLY A 368 12.70 -9.73 -8.43
CA GLY A 368 14.03 -9.56 -7.84
C GLY A 368 14.80 -8.35 -8.35
N THR A 369 15.91 -8.08 -7.68
CA THR A 369 16.94 -7.16 -8.17
C THR A 369 17.93 -7.97 -9.00
N TYR A 370 18.29 -7.48 -10.18
CA TYR A 370 19.24 -8.09 -11.09
C TYR A 370 20.32 -7.08 -11.41
N THR A 371 21.59 -7.42 -11.17
CA THR A 371 22.68 -6.46 -11.23
C THR A 371 23.72 -6.91 -12.24
N SER A 372 24.05 -6.04 -13.20
CA SER A 372 25.21 -6.22 -14.08
C SER A 372 26.11 -5.00 -13.99
N GLY A 373 27.43 -5.20 -13.86
CA GLY A 373 28.40 -4.10 -13.94
C GLY A 373 28.63 -3.59 -15.37
N SER A 374 28.04 -4.22 -16.38
CA SER A 374 28.23 -3.90 -17.80
C SER A 374 26.86 -3.75 -18.49
N THR A 375 26.84 -3.91 -19.81
CA THR A 375 25.63 -3.89 -20.64
C THR A 375 24.76 -5.11 -20.31
N MET A 376 23.44 -4.93 -20.38
CA MET A 376 22.45 -6.01 -20.26
C MET A 376 21.60 -6.08 -21.53
N LEU A 377 21.34 -7.30 -22.02
CA LEU A 377 20.64 -7.53 -23.28
C LEU A 377 19.28 -8.21 -23.06
N VAL A 378 18.32 -7.88 -23.92
CA VAL A 378 17.09 -8.66 -24.14
C VAL A 378 16.98 -8.92 -25.64
N SER A 379 17.67 -9.96 -26.09
CA SER A 379 17.75 -10.37 -27.50
C SER A 379 16.92 -11.63 -27.81
N THR A 380 16.56 -12.35 -26.76
CA THR A 380 15.58 -13.44 -26.75
C THR A 380 14.34 -12.96 -25.99
N PRO A 381 13.11 -13.38 -26.36
CA PRO A 381 11.90 -13.01 -25.62
C PRO A 381 12.06 -13.27 -24.12
N LEU A 382 11.70 -12.28 -23.31
CA LEU A 382 11.80 -12.33 -21.85
C LEU A 382 10.40 -12.27 -21.24
N ALA A 383 10.08 -13.23 -20.38
CA ALA A 383 8.87 -13.17 -19.56
C ALA A 383 9.22 -12.77 -18.13
N LEU A 384 8.53 -11.78 -17.57
CA LEU A 384 8.60 -11.41 -16.16
C LEU A 384 7.47 -12.14 -15.43
N ASP A 385 7.83 -13.08 -14.55
CA ASP A 385 6.89 -13.99 -13.90
C ASP A 385 6.64 -13.59 -12.45
N ALA A 386 5.46 -13.05 -12.16
CA ALA A 386 5.06 -12.67 -10.81
C ALA A 386 4.78 -13.84 -9.86
N GLY A 387 4.65 -15.08 -10.37
CA GLY A 387 4.31 -16.24 -9.56
C GLY A 387 2.96 -16.10 -8.83
N GLY A 388 2.02 -15.34 -9.38
CA GLY A 388 0.73 -15.02 -8.77
C GLY A 388 0.73 -13.77 -7.88
N ASN A 389 1.89 -13.16 -7.62
CA ASN A 389 2.00 -11.95 -6.80
C ASN A 389 1.85 -10.69 -7.65
N ALA A 390 0.67 -10.08 -7.67
CA ALA A 390 0.44 -8.84 -8.41
C ALA A 390 1.34 -7.66 -7.96
N ASN A 391 1.88 -7.71 -6.74
CA ASN A 391 2.78 -6.70 -6.17
C ASN A 391 4.27 -7.06 -6.37
N ALA A 392 4.57 -8.08 -7.17
CA ALA A 392 5.93 -8.44 -7.53
C ALA A 392 6.67 -7.28 -8.23
N THR A 393 7.95 -7.11 -7.89
CA THR A 393 8.81 -6.03 -8.40
C THR A 393 10.07 -6.58 -9.05
N TRP A 394 10.49 -5.96 -10.16
CA TRP A 394 11.76 -6.22 -10.83
C TRP A 394 12.57 -4.93 -10.91
N ILE A 395 13.85 -5.00 -10.54
CA ILE A 395 14.78 -3.89 -10.70
C ILE A 395 16.04 -4.39 -11.37
N PHE A 396 16.31 -3.92 -12.59
CA PHE A 396 17.50 -4.23 -13.36
C PHE A 396 18.51 -3.09 -13.21
N GLN A 397 19.51 -3.27 -12.35
CA GLN A 397 20.63 -2.35 -12.16
C GLN A 397 21.71 -2.64 -13.21
N ILE A 398 21.96 -1.69 -14.12
CA ILE A 398 22.81 -1.90 -15.29
C ILE A 398 23.95 -0.87 -15.27
N GLY A 399 25.18 -1.33 -15.10
CA GLY A 399 26.38 -0.50 -14.96
C GLY A 399 26.79 0.23 -16.24
N SER A 400 26.24 -0.16 -17.38
CA SER A 400 26.42 0.48 -18.67
C SER A 400 25.05 0.73 -19.33
N SER A 401 24.80 0.14 -20.51
CA SER A 401 23.59 0.37 -21.30
C SER A 401 22.63 -0.83 -21.30
N LEU A 402 21.34 -0.56 -21.50
CA LEU A 402 20.32 -1.56 -21.81
C LEU A 402 20.12 -1.62 -23.33
N THR A 403 20.09 -2.82 -23.92
CA THR A 403 19.67 -3.00 -25.31
C THR A 403 18.63 -4.10 -25.42
N THR A 404 17.50 -3.80 -26.06
CA THR A 404 16.45 -4.78 -26.36
C THR A 404 16.23 -4.91 -27.85
N THR A 405 16.13 -6.14 -28.34
CA THR A 405 15.75 -6.49 -29.72
C THR A 405 14.67 -7.56 -29.76
N ALA A 406 14.21 -8.04 -28.60
CA ALA A 406 13.10 -8.96 -28.43
C ALA A 406 12.07 -8.43 -27.42
N ASN A 407 10.89 -9.06 -27.42
CA ASN A 407 9.76 -8.63 -26.60
C ASN A 407 9.95 -8.97 -25.13
N VAL A 408 9.48 -8.06 -24.26
CA VAL A 408 9.30 -8.29 -22.82
C VAL A 408 7.81 -8.50 -22.56
N SER A 409 7.47 -9.62 -21.92
CA SER A 409 6.10 -9.99 -21.57
C SER A 409 5.92 -10.09 -20.05
N LEU A 410 4.69 -9.90 -19.59
CA LEU A 410 4.30 -9.98 -18.19
C LEU A 410 3.38 -11.20 -18.02
N ILE A 411 3.70 -12.09 -17.09
CA ILE A 411 2.89 -13.29 -16.83
C ILE A 411 2.56 -13.45 -15.34
N ASN A 412 1.53 -14.25 -15.07
CA ASN A 412 1.11 -14.66 -13.72
C ASN A 412 0.91 -13.50 -12.73
N GLY A 413 0.33 -12.39 -13.20
CA GLY A 413 0.03 -11.21 -12.37
C GLY A 413 1.07 -10.10 -12.40
N ALA A 414 2.16 -10.25 -13.17
CA ALA A 414 3.17 -9.20 -13.28
C ALA A 414 2.57 -7.91 -13.86
N GLN A 415 2.95 -6.77 -13.31
CA GLN A 415 2.45 -5.45 -13.71
C GLN A 415 3.60 -4.55 -14.16
N ALA A 416 3.44 -3.86 -15.28
CA ALA A 416 4.48 -2.98 -15.84
C ALA A 416 4.90 -1.87 -14.87
N LYS A 417 4.00 -1.41 -14.00
CA LYS A 417 4.28 -0.38 -12.99
C LYS A 417 5.33 -0.79 -11.95
N ASN A 418 5.57 -2.11 -11.79
CA ASN A 418 6.53 -2.65 -10.83
C ASN A 418 7.85 -3.11 -11.48
N VAL A 419 8.09 -2.77 -12.74
CA VAL A 419 9.30 -3.18 -13.48
C VAL A 419 10.15 -1.95 -13.76
N PHE A 420 11.40 -1.96 -13.30
CA PHE A 420 12.33 -0.83 -13.44
C PHE A 420 13.63 -1.28 -14.11
N TRP A 421 14.02 -0.54 -15.14
CA TRP A 421 15.27 -0.74 -15.88
C TRP A 421 16.17 0.46 -15.65
N VAL A 422 17.34 0.26 -15.07
CA VAL A 422 18.18 1.35 -14.52
C VAL A 422 19.58 1.32 -15.14
N PRO A 423 19.73 1.68 -16.43
CA PRO A 423 21.04 1.83 -17.06
C PRO A 423 21.76 3.09 -16.58
N THR A 424 23.04 2.95 -16.27
CA THR A 424 23.90 4.07 -15.90
C THR A 424 24.22 4.96 -17.08
N LEU A 425 24.25 4.39 -18.28
CA LEU A 425 24.40 5.11 -19.53
C LEU A 425 23.04 5.17 -20.23
N ASP A 426 22.91 4.43 -21.33
CA ASP A 426 21.85 4.63 -22.31
C ASP A 426 20.88 3.45 -22.35
N GLY A 427 19.65 3.71 -22.77
CA GLY A 427 18.65 2.69 -23.09
C GLY A 427 18.40 2.59 -24.60
N THR A 428 18.24 1.37 -25.13
CA THR A 428 17.78 1.15 -26.50
C THR A 428 16.61 0.17 -26.52
N VAL A 429 15.47 0.63 -27.06
CA VAL A 429 14.32 -0.22 -27.40
C VAL A 429 14.35 -0.50 -28.90
N GLY A 430 14.39 -1.78 -29.28
CA GLY A 430 14.58 -2.25 -30.64
C GLY A 430 13.40 -1.97 -31.57
N VAL A 431 13.61 -2.19 -32.87
CA VAL A 431 12.57 -2.01 -33.90
C VAL A 431 11.43 -3.00 -33.64
N GLY A 432 10.19 -2.49 -33.58
CA GLY A 432 8.99 -3.30 -33.37
C GLY A 432 8.91 -4.02 -32.01
N THR A 433 9.82 -3.73 -31.07
CA THR A 433 9.83 -4.37 -29.75
C THR A 433 8.60 -3.96 -28.94
N SER A 434 7.89 -4.94 -28.37
CA SER A 434 6.98 -4.73 -27.24
C SER A 434 7.76 -4.78 -25.94
N PHE A 435 7.88 -3.64 -25.26
CA PHE A 435 8.64 -3.46 -24.02
C PHE A 435 7.71 -3.25 -22.83
N CYS A 436 8.09 -3.74 -21.65
CA CYS A 436 7.33 -3.58 -20.41
C CYS A 436 8.23 -3.02 -19.30
N GLY A 437 7.76 -1.96 -18.63
CA GLY A 437 8.44 -1.35 -17.48
C GLY A 437 8.92 0.07 -17.70
N THR A 438 9.42 0.68 -16.62
CA THR A 438 9.94 2.05 -16.58
C THR A 438 11.45 2.04 -16.80
N ILE A 439 11.92 2.66 -17.88
CA ILE A 439 13.35 2.93 -18.08
C ILE A 439 13.69 4.20 -17.31
N VAL A 440 14.65 4.12 -16.40
CA VAL A 440 15.20 5.25 -15.63
C VAL A 440 16.69 5.34 -15.95
N SER A 441 17.05 6.06 -17.01
CA SER A 441 18.43 6.07 -17.53
C SER A 441 19.26 7.24 -17.00
N GLY A 442 20.55 7.00 -16.83
CA GLY A 442 21.50 8.05 -16.48
C GLY A 442 21.71 9.07 -17.61
N ARG A 443 21.57 8.63 -18.86
CA ARG A 443 21.75 9.41 -20.10
C ARG A 443 20.61 9.16 -21.10
N ASP A 444 20.93 8.80 -22.34
CA ASP A 444 20.03 8.86 -23.48
C ASP A 444 19.13 7.63 -23.56
N VAL A 445 17.96 7.75 -24.17
CA VAL A 445 17.14 6.59 -24.55
C VAL A 445 16.71 6.70 -26.01
N THR A 446 16.96 5.65 -26.78
CA THR A 446 16.51 5.53 -28.17
C THR A 446 15.44 4.44 -28.26
N ALA A 447 14.21 4.82 -28.59
CA ALA A 447 13.17 3.89 -28.99
C ALA A 447 13.09 3.87 -30.53
N LYS A 448 13.48 2.73 -31.12
CA LYS A 448 13.53 2.57 -32.57
C LYS A 448 12.13 2.36 -33.16
N THR A 449 12.06 2.44 -34.49
CA THR A 449 10.84 2.43 -35.30
C THR A 449 9.81 1.42 -34.81
N GLY A 450 8.59 1.88 -34.52
CA GLY A 450 7.45 1.00 -34.30
C GLY A 450 7.42 0.25 -32.96
N SER A 451 8.33 0.53 -32.03
CA SER A 451 8.28 -0.10 -30.70
C SER A 451 7.09 0.41 -29.87
N VAL A 452 6.55 -0.49 -29.03
CA VAL A 452 5.47 -0.24 -28.09
C VAL A 452 5.99 -0.42 -26.67
N ILE A 453 5.94 0.64 -25.88
CA ILE A 453 6.45 0.68 -24.51
C ILE A 453 5.25 0.73 -23.56
N ASN A 454 4.93 -0.38 -22.90
CA ASN A 454 3.98 -0.44 -21.79
C ASN A 454 4.72 -0.10 -20.50
N GLY A 455 4.83 1.19 -20.20
CA GLY A 455 5.80 1.70 -19.24
C GLY A 455 6.08 3.19 -19.40
N ARG A 456 7.32 3.57 -19.09
CA ARG A 456 7.79 4.96 -19.15
C ARG A 456 9.22 5.02 -19.68
N ILE A 457 9.59 6.16 -20.27
CA ILE A 457 10.98 6.47 -20.65
C ILE A 457 11.41 7.73 -19.90
N LEU A 458 12.22 7.58 -18.85
CA LEU A 458 12.70 8.68 -18.03
C LEU A 458 14.22 8.79 -18.20
N ALA A 459 14.66 9.74 -19.04
CA ALA A 459 16.02 9.87 -19.50
C ALA A 459 16.75 11.07 -18.89
N GLY A 460 18.05 10.87 -18.64
CA GLY A 460 18.96 11.93 -18.19
C GLY A 460 18.92 12.20 -16.70
N ALA A 461 18.79 11.16 -15.88
CA ALA A 461 18.76 11.29 -14.43
C ALA A 461 20.08 11.82 -13.84
N THR A 462 21.23 11.54 -14.46
CA THR A 462 22.56 11.96 -13.95
C THR A 462 23.32 12.89 -14.88
N LEU A 463 23.09 12.78 -16.18
CA LEU A 463 23.72 13.58 -17.22
C LEU A 463 22.63 14.03 -18.20
N ALA A 464 22.96 14.96 -19.09
CA ALA A 464 22.05 15.37 -20.16
C ALA A 464 21.56 14.14 -20.95
N GLY A 465 20.25 13.91 -20.98
CA GLY A 465 19.63 12.76 -21.62
C GLY A 465 18.65 13.18 -22.71
N THR A 466 18.90 12.69 -23.92
CA THR A 466 18.04 12.83 -25.09
C THR A 466 17.13 11.61 -25.19
N ILE A 467 15.86 11.84 -25.55
CA ILE A 467 14.96 10.78 -25.99
C ILE A 467 14.81 10.88 -27.51
N ALA A 468 15.10 9.79 -28.23
CA ALA A 468 14.88 9.67 -29.66
C ALA A 468 13.76 8.67 -29.96
N LEU A 469 12.75 9.12 -30.70
CA LEU A 469 11.54 8.38 -31.06
C LEU A 469 11.38 8.28 -32.59
N ASP A 470 10.82 7.17 -33.03
CA ASP A 470 10.35 6.93 -34.39
C ASP A 470 9.10 6.03 -34.37
N THR A 471 7.93 6.61 -34.63
CA THR A 471 6.67 5.88 -34.83
C THR A 471 6.34 4.97 -33.63
N ASN A 472 6.52 5.48 -32.41
CA ASN A 472 6.40 4.68 -31.17
C ASN A 472 5.06 4.85 -30.48
N THR A 473 4.66 3.86 -29.68
CA THR A 473 3.56 4.04 -28.72
C THR A 473 4.10 3.89 -27.30
N VAL A 474 3.86 4.86 -26.42
CA VAL A 474 4.21 4.78 -24.99
C VAL A 474 2.92 4.80 -24.17
N ASN A 475 2.70 3.78 -23.35
CA ASN A 475 1.51 3.61 -22.52
C ASN A 475 1.88 3.67 -21.04
N VAL A 476 1.56 4.77 -20.36
CA VAL A 476 1.78 4.89 -18.91
C VAL A 476 0.94 3.82 -18.17
N PRO A 477 1.55 2.98 -17.32
CA PRO A 477 0.81 2.03 -16.51
C PRO A 477 -0.14 2.74 -15.54
N ALA A 478 -1.32 2.17 -15.35
CA ALA A 478 -2.25 2.63 -14.32
C ALA A 478 -1.59 2.63 -12.92
N PRO A 479 -1.97 3.55 -12.02
CA PRO A 479 -1.43 3.65 -10.66
C PRO A 479 -1.50 2.34 -9.86
#